data_AF-A0A366JSC4-F1
#
_entry.id   AF-A0A366JSC4-F1
#
_cell.length_a   1.000
_cell.length_b   1.000
_cell.length_c   1.000
_cell.angle_alpha   90.00
_cell.angle_beta   90.00
_cell.angle_gamma   90.00
#
_symmetry.space_group_name_H-M   'P 1'
#
loop_
_entity.id
_entity.type
_entity.pdbx_description
1 polymer ?
#
loop_
_entity_poly.entity_id
_entity_poly.type
_entity_poly.pdbx_seq_one_letter_code
_entity_poly.pdbx_strand_id
1 'polypeptide(L)' 'MGNIHNTFGINKFKTMKETPKAVEFKNIVNNEVIYLLPNKEITIITT' A
#
# COMPACT_ATOMS: atom_id res chain seq x y z
N MET A 1 5.47 -9.02 -4.93
CA MET A 1 4.89 -7.67 -4.72
C MET A 1 3.61 -7.41 -5.51
N GLY A 2 3.33 -8.09 -6.64
CA GLY A 2 2.11 -7.84 -7.45
C GLY A 2 0.79 -7.82 -6.67
N ASN A 3 0.61 -8.70 -5.68
CA ASN A 3 -0.63 -8.79 -4.89
C ASN A 3 -0.88 -7.55 -4.02
N ILE A 4 0.16 -6.96 -3.43
CA ILE A 4 0.04 -5.81 -2.52
C ILE A 4 -0.39 -4.57 -3.28
N HIS A 5 0.26 -4.26 -4.41
CA HIS A 5 -0.12 -3.11 -5.23
C HIS A 5 -1.55 -3.24 -5.76
N ASN A 6 -1.96 -4.47 -6.12
CA ASN A 6 -3.33 -4.72 -6.54
C ASN A 6 -4.33 -4.51 -5.40
N THR A 7 -4.06 -5.03 -4.20
CA THR A 7 -4.94 -4.83 -3.03
C THR A 7 -5.09 -3.36 -2.68
N PHE A 8 -3.99 -2.60 -2.62
CA PHE A 8 -4.06 -1.16 -2.38
C PHE A 8 -4.79 -0.43 -3.52
N GLY A 9 -4.54 -0.81 -4.77
CA GLY A 9 -5.22 -0.26 -5.95
C GLY A 9 -6.74 -0.41 -5.91
N ILE A 10 -7.25 -1.61 -5.58
CA ILE A 10 -8.69 -1.89 -5.43
C ILE A 10 -9.32 -1.00 -4.35
N ASN A 11 -8.55 -0.65 -3.31
CA ASN A 11 -8.99 0.22 -2.22
C ASN A 11 -8.72 1.71 -2.46
N LYS A 12 -8.53 2.11 -3.72
CA LYS A 12 -8.32 3.52 -4.14
C LYS A 12 -7.03 4.15 -3.62
N PHE A 13 -6.04 3.34 -3.30
CA PHE A 13 -4.69 3.82 -3.02
C PHE A 13 -3.81 3.76 -4.26
N LYS A 14 -3.04 4.82 -4.48
CA LYS A 14 -2.04 4.91 -5.54
C LYS A 14 -0.64 4.86 -4.94
N THR A 15 0.27 4.10 -5.53
CA THR A 15 1.69 4.16 -5.16
C THR A 15 2.24 5.54 -5.50
N MET A 16 2.82 6.21 -4.50
CA MET A 16 3.44 7.52 -4.68
C MET A 16 4.96 7.42 -4.79
N LYS A 17 5.56 6.58 -3.95
CA LYS A 17 7.01 6.44 -3.88
C LYS A 17 7.38 5.03 -3.42
N GLU A 18 8.37 4.45 -4.07
CA GLU A 18 8.98 3.20 -3.66
C GLU A 18 10.45 3.44 -3.34
N THR A 19 10.88 2.99 -2.17
CA THR A 19 12.26 3.08 -1.72
C THR A 19 12.65 1.77 -1.04
N PRO A 20 13.95 1.50 -0.84
CA PRO A 20 14.40 0.36 -0.05
C PRO A 20 13.89 0.36 1.40
N LYS A 21 13.39 1.50 1.91
CA LYS A 21 12.91 1.65 3.29
C LYS A 21 11.40 1.52 3.44
N ALA A 22 10.63 1.80 2.38
CA ALA A 22 9.18 1.81 2.41
C ALA A 22 8.56 1.97 1.01
N VAL A 23 7.32 1.51 0.89
CA VAL A 23 6.39 1.90 -0.19
C VAL A 23 5.32 2.82 0.39
N GLU A 24 5.13 3.99 -0.22
CA GLU A 24 4.10 4.95 0.13
C GLU A 24 2.87 4.79 -0.78
N PHE A 25 1.72 4.65 -0.16
CA PHE A 25 0.41 4.58 -0.80
C PHE A 25 -0.45 5.76 -0.35
N LYS A 26 -1.04 6.50 -1.28
CA LYS A 26 -1.96 7.60 -0.98
C LYS A 26 -3.35 7.30 -1.52
N ASN A 27 -4.36 7.42 -0.67
CA ASN A 27 -5.75 7.31 -1.05
C ASN A 27 -6.16 8.53 -1.88
N ILE A 28 -6.74 8.29 -3.05
CA ILE A 28 -7.09 9.36 -3.99
C ILE A 28 -8.38 10.12 -3.60
N VAL A 29 -9.17 9.58 -2.66
CA VAL A 29 -10.46 10.16 -2.25
C VAL A 29 -10.32 11.04 -1.01
N ASN A 30 -9.63 10.55 0.02
CA ASN A 30 -9.59 11.20 1.33
C ASN A 30 -8.18 11.71 1.74
N ASN A 31 -7.18 11.55 0.86
CA ASN A 31 -5.77 11.90 1.13
C ASN A 31 -5.10 11.12 2.27
N GLU A 32 -5.68 10.01 2.74
CA GLU A 32 -5.01 9.11 3.68
C GLU A 32 -3.71 8.55 3.10
N VAL A 33 -2.68 8.39 3.94
CA VAL A 33 -1.36 7.91 3.52
C VAL A 33 -0.96 6.70 4.35
N ILE A 34 -0.55 5.63 3.67
CA ILE A 34 -0.08 4.39 4.28
C ILE A 34 1.36 4.14 3.84
N TYR A 35 2.21 3.76 4.80
CA TYR A 35 3.59 3.34 4.56
C TYR A 35 3.74 1.85 4.83
N LEU A 36 4.02 1.08 3.79
CA LEU A 36 4.41 -0.32 3.93
C LEU A 36 5.92 -0.40 4.15
N LEU A 37 6.32 -0.76 5.36
CA LEU A 37 7.72 -0.99 5.70
C LEU A 37 8.12 -2.44 5.34
N PRO A 38 9.29 -2.67 4.73
CA PRO A 38 9.72 -3.99 4.27
C PRO A 38 9.90 -5.01 5.40
N ASN A 39 10.09 -4.53 6.63
CA ASN A 39 10.37 -5.36 7.81
C ASN A 39 9.11 -5.55 8.69
N LYS A 40 7.93 -5.19 8.18
CA LYS A 40 6.66 -5.34 8.88
C LYS A 40 5.78 -6.30 8.11
N GLU A 41 5.35 -7.37 8.77
CA GLU A 41 4.40 -8.30 8.21
C GLU A 41 3.00 -7.66 8.18
N ILE A 42 2.30 -7.81 7.06
CA ILE A 42 0.88 -7.48 6.95
C ILE A 42 0.17 -8.73 6.47
N THR A 43 -0.79 -9.20 7.26
CA THR A 43 -1.71 -10.26 6.88
C THR A 43 -2.99 -9.64 6.33
N ILE A 44 -3.31 -9.94 5.07
CA ILE A 44 -4.56 -9.50 4.43
C ILE A 44 -5.49 -10.70 4.39
N ILE A 45 -6.58 -10.65 5.16
CA ILE A 45 -7.62 -11.69 5.17
C ILE A 45 -8.72 -11.22 4.21
N THR A 46 -8.94 -11.97 3.13
CA THR A 46 -10.04 -11.75 2.19
C THR A 46 -11.09 -12.83 2.42
N THR A 47 -12.34 -12.42 2.68
CA THR A 47 -13.53 -13.29 2.72
C THR A 47 -14.18 -13.43 1.36
#